data_AF-A0A3A8U070-F1
#
_entry.id   AF-A0A3A8U070-F1
#
_cell.length_a   1.000
_cell.length_b   1.000
_cell.length_c   1.000
_cell.angle_alpha   90.00
_cell.angle_beta   90.00
_cell.angle_gamma   90.00
#
_symmetry.space_group_name_H-M   'P 1'
#
loop_
_entity.id
_entity.type
_entity.pdbx_description
1 polymer ?
#
loop_
_entity_poly.entity_id
_entity_poly.type
_entity_poly.pdbx_seq_one_letter_code
_entity_poly.pdbx_strand_id
1 'polypeptide(L)'
;MLRDAGFRIERVRMAQQPAEHIVKTLAPALKTWRFRDRPVSEVVDRLMSTGAGLYVVGLDYHVGLLWNDSAKVWMCHSSYLGEAKVVCEDALTSPAMVSRYHVVGKLLEDGMMDAWMKGRAIPTFIP
;
A
#
# COMPACT_ATOMS: atom_id res chain seq x y z
N MET A 1 -6.87 -0.70 10.74
CA MET A 1 -6.30 -1.97 10.28
C MET A 1 -4.92 -2.24 10.88
N LEU A 2 -3.81 -1.64 10.42
CA LEU A 2 -2.47 -1.99 10.92
C LEU A 2 -2.29 -1.78 12.44
N ARG A 3 -2.80 -0.67 12.98
CA ARG A 3 -2.84 -0.44 14.43
C ARG A 3 -3.57 -1.56 15.19
N ASP A 4 -4.68 -2.01 14.63
CA ASP A 4 -5.54 -3.02 15.25
C ASP A 4 -4.93 -4.43 15.12
N ALA A 5 -3.99 -4.63 14.19
CA ALA A 5 -3.10 -5.79 14.11
C ALA A 5 -1.86 -5.70 15.05
N GLY A 6 -1.80 -4.69 15.92
CA GLY A 6 -0.74 -4.52 16.92
C GLY A 6 0.47 -3.70 16.48
N PHE A 7 0.48 -3.15 15.27
CA PHE A 7 1.54 -2.22 14.86
C PHE A 7 1.39 -0.87 15.57
N ARG A 8 2.46 -0.37 16.20
CA ARG A 8 2.44 0.93 16.88
C ARG A 8 2.68 2.05 15.88
N ILE A 9 1.60 2.60 15.34
CA ILE A 9 1.63 3.67 14.33
C ILE A 9 0.77 4.84 14.82
N GLU A 10 1.26 6.07 14.59
CA GLU A 10 0.48 7.30 14.81
C GLU A 10 -0.64 7.45 13.76
N ARG A 11 -1.75 6.75 14.01
CA ARG A 11 -2.86 6.58 13.05
C ARG A 11 -3.42 7.92 12.55
N VAL A 12 -3.67 8.88 13.44
CA VAL A 12 -4.32 10.16 13.05
C VAL A 12 -3.38 10.97 12.17
N ARG A 13 -2.12 11.13 12.61
CA ARG A 13 -1.12 11.89 11.86
C ARG A 13 -0.84 11.27 10.49
N MET A 14 -0.63 9.96 10.44
CA MET A 14 -0.36 9.26 9.18
C MET A 14 -1.55 9.36 8.20
N ALA A 15 -2.79 9.20 8.68
CA ALA A 15 -3.98 9.27 7.83
C ALA A 15 -4.24 10.65 7.21
N GLN A 16 -3.64 11.72 7.75
CA GLN A 16 -3.74 13.08 7.22
C GLN A 16 -2.66 13.40 6.17
N GLN A 17 -1.71 12.50 5.94
CA GLN A 17 -0.62 12.73 5.00
C GLN A 17 -1.02 12.41 3.56
N PRO A 18 -0.33 13.00 2.56
CA PRO A 18 -0.40 12.53 1.19
C PRO A 18 -0.12 11.02 1.09
N ALA A 19 -0.80 10.35 0.16
CA ALA A 19 -0.73 8.90 -0.02
C ALA A 19 0.71 8.37 -0.14
N GLU A 20 1.58 9.09 -0.85
CA GLU A 20 3.01 8.74 -0.95
C GLU A 20 3.73 8.73 0.41
N HIS A 21 3.42 9.66 1.31
CA HIS A 21 4.05 9.73 2.64
C HIS A 21 3.58 8.59 3.55
N ILE A 22 2.33 8.15 3.37
CA ILE A 22 1.82 6.93 4.02
C ILE A 22 2.64 5.72 3.54
N VAL A 23 2.88 5.59 2.23
CA VAL A 23 3.71 4.51 1.69
C VAL A 23 5.15 4.58 2.24
N LYS A 24 5.76 5.76 2.26
CA LYS A 24 7.12 5.99 2.82
C LYS A 24 7.23 5.70 4.31
N THR A 25 6.13 5.83 5.06
CA THR A 25 6.08 5.46 6.48
C THR A 25 6.13 3.95 6.68
N LEU A 26 5.48 3.20 5.78
CA LEU A 26 5.20 1.77 5.97
C LEU A 26 6.19 0.86 5.24
N ALA A 27 6.88 1.36 4.21
CA ALA A 27 7.80 0.57 3.40
C ALA A 27 9.15 1.29 3.25
N PRO A 28 10.27 0.54 3.27
CA PRO A 28 11.59 1.13 3.05
C PRO A 28 11.72 1.61 1.59
N ALA A 29 12.58 2.61 1.37
CA ALA A 29 12.77 3.21 0.04
C ALA A 29 13.19 2.20 -1.02
N LEU A 30 14.03 1.21 -0.66
CA LEU A 30 14.48 0.13 -1.56
C LEU A 30 13.35 -0.83 -1.99
N LYS A 31 12.22 -0.82 -1.28
CA LYS A 31 11.03 -1.62 -1.55
C LYS A 31 9.83 -0.74 -1.90
N THR A 32 10.10 0.46 -2.41
CA THR A 32 9.11 1.44 -2.82
C THR A 32 9.34 1.81 -4.29
N TRP A 33 8.28 1.75 -5.09
CA TRP A 33 8.31 2.07 -6.52
C TRP A 33 7.30 3.17 -6.84
N ARG A 34 7.62 4.00 -7.84
CA ARG A 34 6.79 5.11 -8.30
C ARG A 34 6.49 4.96 -9.78
N PHE A 35 5.24 5.16 -10.14
CA PHE A 35 4.76 5.10 -11.51
C PHE A 35 3.97 6.37 -11.77
N ARG A 36 4.45 7.20 -12.69
CA ARG A 36 3.80 8.45 -13.09
C ARG A 36 3.42 8.37 -14.56
N ASP A 37 2.15 8.60 -14.86
CA ASP A 37 1.57 8.53 -16.20
C ASP A 37 1.91 7.18 -16.88
N ARG A 38 1.87 6.09 -16.11
CA ARG A 38 2.10 4.70 -16.57
C ARG A 38 0.81 3.88 -16.44
N PRO A 39 0.59 2.89 -17.33
CA PRO A 39 -0.54 1.98 -17.21
C PRO A 39 -0.44 1.10 -15.96
N VAL A 40 -1.60 0.69 -15.43
CA VAL A 40 -1.69 -0.17 -14.24
C VAL A 40 -0.98 -1.52 -14.44
N SER A 41 -0.91 -2.02 -15.67
CA SER A 41 -0.17 -3.24 -16.00
C SER A 41 1.29 -3.20 -15.55
N GLU A 42 1.97 -2.04 -15.66
CA GLU A 42 3.36 -1.92 -15.22
C GLU A 42 3.51 -2.00 -13.70
N VAL A 43 2.49 -1.53 -12.95
CA VAL A 43 2.44 -1.68 -11.49
C VAL A 43 2.29 -3.16 -11.14
N VAL A 44 1.38 -3.86 -11.82
CA VAL A 44 1.13 -5.29 -11.61
C VAL A 44 2.36 -6.11 -11.97
N ASP A 45 3.00 -5.86 -13.12
CA ASP A 45 4.22 -6.55 -13.56
C ASP A 45 5.38 -6.36 -12.56
N ARG A 46 5.52 -5.15 -12.00
CA ARG A 46 6.47 -4.91 -10.90
C ARG A 46 6.17 -5.79 -9.70
N LEU A 47 4.91 -5.90 -9.29
CA LEU A 47 4.54 -6.67 -8.09
C LEU A 47 4.72 -8.17 -8.33
N MET A 48 4.34 -8.66 -9.51
CA MET A 48 4.54 -10.05 -9.91
C MET A 48 6.02 -10.43 -9.91
N SER A 49 6.89 -9.57 -10.48
CA SER A 49 8.35 -9.79 -10.48
C SER A 49 9.00 -9.63 -9.11
N THR A 50 8.43 -8.82 -8.22
CA THR A 50 8.91 -8.66 -6.82
C THR A 50 8.55 -9.87 -5.95
N GLY A 51 7.49 -10.60 -6.32
CA GLY A 51 7.05 -11.82 -5.66
C GLY A 51 5.84 -11.60 -4.74
N ALA A 52 5.33 -12.73 -4.25
CA ALA A 52 4.15 -12.75 -3.38
C ALA A 52 4.32 -11.85 -2.13
N GLY A 53 3.19 -11.34 -1.64
CA GLY A 53 3.15 -10.57 -0.41
C GLY A 53 2.10 -9.46 -0.40
N LEU A 54 2.13 -8.69 0.68
CA LEU A 54 1.25 -7.55 0.88
C LEU A 54 2.02 -6.25 0.61
N TYR A 55 1.35 -5.35 -0.09
CA TYR A 55 1.88 -4.06 -0.48
C TYR A 55 0.87 -2.98 -0.10
N VAL A 56 1.34 -1.78 0.21
CA VAL A 56 0.52 -0.58 0.30
C VAL A 56 0.62 0.18 -1.02
N VAL A 57 -0.50 0.65 -1.54
CA VAL A 57 -0.55 1.53 -2.71
C VAL A 57 -1.13 2.88 -2.32
N GLY A 58 -0.41 3.94 -2.68
CA GLY A 58 -0.88 5.31 -2.65
C GLY A 58 -1.18 5.81 -4.05
N LEU A 59 -2.34 6.45 -4.20
CA LEU A 59 -2.87 7.00 -5.44
C LEU A 59 -3.12 8.51 -5.29
N ASP A 60 -3.52 9.19 -6.36
CA ASP A 60 -3.80 10.64 -6.35
C ASP A 60 -4.93 11.01 -5.38
N TYR A 61 -5.89 10.12 -5.18
CA TYR A 61 -7.11 10.37 -4.40
C TYR A 61 -7.41 9.28 -3.35
N HIS A 62 -6.58 8.25 -3.26
CA HIS A 62 -6.92 7.05 -2.47
C HIS A 62 -5.70 6.30 -1.96
N VAL A 63 -5.92 5.44 -0.97
CA VAL A 63 -4.91 4.49 -0.45
C VAL A 63 -5.57 3.14 -0.30
N GLY A 64 -4.84 2.09 -0.67
CA GLY A 64 -5.29 0.71 -0.54
C GLY A 64 -4.14 -0.24 -0.29
N LEU A 65 -4.47 -1.52 -0.32
CA LEU A 65 -3.51 -2.61 -0.27
C LEU A 65 -3.50 -3.32 -1.62
N LEU A 66 -2.32 -3.72 -2.07
CA LEU A 66 -2.17 -4.68 -3.13
C LEU A 66 -1.72 -6.01 -2.53
N TRP A 67 -2.45 -7.08 -2.82
CA TRP A 67 -2.08 -8.43 -2.40
C TRP A 67 -1.67 -9.23 -3.64
N ASN A 68 -0.39 -9.58 -3.72
CA ASN A 68 0.13 -10.51 -4.71
C ASN A 68 0.07 -11.93 -4.12
N ASP A 69 -0.79 -12.78 -4.67
CA ASP A 69 -0.95 -14.19 -4.27
C ASP A 69 -0.10 -15.17 -5.09
N SER A 70 0.83 -14.65 -5.90
CA SER A 70 1.67 -15.34 -6.91
C SER A 70 0.97 -15.68 -8.23
N ALA A 71 -0.37 -15.64 -8.29
CA ALA A 71 -1.12 -15.84 -9.53
C ALA A 71 -1.59 -14.49 -10.10
N LYS A 72 -1.99 -13.57 -9.24
CA LYS A 72 -2.47 -12.25 -9.59
C LYS A 72 -2.25 -11.24 -8.47
N VAL A 73 -2.52 -9.98 -8.79
CA VAL A 73 -2.50 -8.87 -7.85
C VAL A 73 -3.92 -8.39 -7.61
N TRP A 74 -4.31 -8.34 -6.33
CA TRP A 74 -5.62 -7.88 -5.89
C TRP A 74 -5.53 -6.48 -5.29
N MET A 75 -6.42 -5.57 -5.68
CA MET A 75 -6.62 -4.27 -5.02
C MET A 75 -7.66 -4.41 -3.92
N CYS A 76 -7.19 -4.44 -2.67
CA CYS A 76 -8.00 -4.52 -1.47
C CYS A 76 -8.14 -3.15 -0.81
N HIS A 77 -9.36 -2.61 -0.77
CA HIS A 77 -9.60 -1.28 -0.22
C HIS A 77 -11.02 -1.12 0.33
N SER A 78 -11.21 -0.08 1.15
CA SER A 78 -12.56 0.41 1.45
C SER A 78 -13.06 1.08 0.17
N SER A 79 -14.01 0.45 -0.51
CA SER A 79 -14.64 1.06 -1.67
C SER A 79 -15.54 2.19 -1.20
N TYR A 80 -15.40 3.36 -1.81
CA TYR A 80 -16.41 4.42 -1.77
C TYR A 80 -17.24 4.44 -3.07
N LEU A 81 -16.87 3.60 -4.04
CA LEU A 81 -17.57 3.40 -5.30
C LEU A 81 -18.56 2.23 -5.10
N GLY A 82 -19.86 2.49 -5.28
CA GLY A 82 -20.91 1.47 -5.05
C GLY A 82 -21.31 1.34 -3.58
N GLU A 83 -21.38 0.11 -3.05
CA GLU A 83 -22.01 -0.23 -1.75
C GLU A 83 -21.21 0.18 -0.48
N ALA A 84 -20.19 1.02 -0.60
CA ALA A 84 -19.42 1.53 0.54
C ALA A 84 -18.86 0.43 1.49
N LYS A 85 -18.29 -0.65 0.93
CA LYS A 85 -17.77 -1.81 1.67
C LYS A 85 -16.32 -2.12 1.33
N VAL A 86 -15.67 -2.92 2.17
CA VAL A 86 -14.34 -3.46 1.87
C VAL A 86 -14.46 -4.52 0.78
N VAL A 87 -13.67 -4.37 -0.29
CA VAL A 87 -13.62 -5.31 -1.41
C VAL A 87 -12.17 -5.59 -1.78
N CYS A 88 -11.94 -6.74 -2.41
CA CYS A 88 -10.70 -7.07 -3.10
C CYS A 88 -11.04 -7.39 -4.56
N GLU A 89 -10.52 -6.59 -5.48
CA GLU A 89 -10.80 -6.69 -6.92
C GLU A 89 -9.51 -6.98 -7.69
N ASP A 90 -9.60 -7.47 -8.92
CA ASP A 90 -8.42 -7.60 -9.78
C ASP A 90 -7.79 -6.22 -9.99
N ALA A 91 -6.51 -6.06 -9.63
CA ALA A 91 -5.82 -4.78 -9.72
C ALA A 91 -5.72 -4.27 -11.17
N LEU A 92 -5.69 -5.14 -12.18
CA LEU A 92 -5.63 -4.72 -13.59
C LEU A 92 -6.90 -4.03 -14.05
N THR A 93 -8.05 -4.39 -13.47
CA THR A 93 -9.37 -3.91 -13.91
C THR A 93 -10.12 -3.09 -12.86
N SER A 94 -9.61 -3.00 -11.64
CA SER A 94 -10.27 -2.28 -10.55
C SER A 94 -10.37 -0.78 -10.88
N PRO A 95 -11.57 -0.17 -10.81
CA PRO A 95 -11.75 1.27 -10.97
C PRO A 95 -10.92 2.08 -9.96
N ALA A 96 -10.66 1.52 -8.78
CA ALA A 96 -9.85 2.16 -7.75
C ALA A 96 -8.37 2.26 -8.13
N MET A 97 -7.90 1.55 -9.16
CA MET A 97 -6.53 1.64 -9.65
C MET A 97 -6.34 2.69 -10.74
N VAL A 98 -7.41 3.35 -11.20
CA VAL A 98 -7.33 4.44 -12.19
C VAL A 98 -6.73 5.67 -11.51
N SER A 99 -5.45 5.94 -11.73
CA SER A 99 -4.73 7.09 -11.19
C SER A 99 -3.61 7.49 -12.15
N ARG A 100 -3.17 8.75 -12.11
CA ARG A 100 -1.97 9.19 -12.85
C ARG A 100 -0.69 8.92 -12.09
N TYR A 101 -0.77 8.71 -10.78
CA TYR A 101 0.37 8.46 -9.94
C TYR A 101 0.12 7.31 -8.97
N HIS A 102 0.97 6.29 -9.04
CA HIS A 102 0.99 5.16 -8.11
C HIS A 102 2.31 5.14 -7.37
N VAL A 103 2.24 5.08 -6.04
CA VAL A 103 3.38 4.77 -5.19
C VAL A 103 3.08 3.47 -4.49
N VAL A 104 3.91 2.46 -4.67
CA VAL A 104 3.69 1.14 -4.07
C VAL A 104 4.87 0.78 -3.20
N GLY A 105 4.60 0.31 -1.99
CA GLY A 105 5.61 -0.14 -1.03
C GLY A 105 5.32 -1.54 -0.54
N LYS A 106 6.32 -2.43 -0.51
CA LYS A 106 6.17 -3.76 0.08
C LYS A 106 6.11 -3.66 1.60
N LEU A 107 5.07 -4.24 2.20
CA LEU A 107 4.88 -4.27 3.65
C LEU A 107 5.59 -5.48 4.26
N LEU A 108 5.69 -5.47 5.60
CA LEU A 108 6.23 -6.59 6.39
C LEU A 108 7.71 -6.90 6.09
N GLU A 109 8.44 -5.91 5.59
CA GLU A 109 9.90 -5.98 5.48
C GLU A 109 10.55 -5.90 6.87
N ASP A 110 11.82 -6.32 6.96
CA ASP A 110 12.53 -6.56 8.23
C ASP A 110 12.38 -5.44 9.26
N GLY A 111 12.51 -4.17 8.85
CA GLY A 111 12.38 -3.02 9.76
C GLY A 111 10.98 -2.90 10.38
N MET A 112 9.93 -3.16 9.60
CA MET A 112 8.54 -3.11 10.07
C MET A 112 8.25 -4.28 11.02
N MET A 113 8.72 -5.48 10.68
CA MET A 113 8.54 -6.69 11.49
C MET A 113 9.33 -6.61 12.80
N ASP A 114 10.57 -6.13 12.75
CA ASP A 114 11.39 -5.92 13.94
C ASP A 114 10.82 -4.83 14.87
N ALA A 115 10.19 -3.79 14.32
CA ALA A 115 9.47 -2.81 15.12
C ALA A 115 8.25 -3.44 15.81
N TRP A 116 7.47 -4.23 15.08
CA TRP A 116 6.28 -4.91 15.60
C TRP A 116 6.62 -5.91 16.70
N MET A 117 7.56 -6.83 16.46
CA MET A 117 7.97 -7.85 17.44
C MET A 117 8.54 -7.24 18.72
N LYS A 118 9.25 -6.11 18.62
CA LYS A 118 9.83 -5.39 19.78
C LYS A 118 8.87 -4.38 20.40
N GLY A 119 7.63 -4.25 19.89
CA GLY A 119 6.68 -3.25 20.37
C GLY A 119 7.16 -1.81 20.23
N ARG A 120 8.00 -1.51 19.24
CA ARG A 120 8.49 -0.15 18.95
C ARG A 120 7.54 0.59 18.02
N ALA A 121 7.51 1.90 18.15
CA ALA A 121 6.76 2.76 17.24
C ALA A 121 7.39 2.75 15.84
N ILE A 122 6.54 2.69 14.81
CA ILE A 122 6.94 2.97 13.43
C ILE A 122 6.84 4.49 13.24
N PRO A 123 7.97 5.19 13.02
CA PRO A 123 7.97 6.64 12.90
C PRO A 123 7.24 7.06 11.62
N THR A 124 6.32 8.01 11.76
CA THR A 124 5.66 8.62 10.60
C THR A 124 6.68 9.40 9.77
N PHE A 125 6.65 9.23 8.46
CA PHE A 125 7.50 9.97 7.53
C PHE A 125 7.30 11.47 7.70
N ILE A 126 8.40 12.22 7.76
CA ILE A 126 8.42 13.69 7.78
C ILE A 126 9.22 14.14 6.55
N PRO A 127 8.68 15.01 5.68
CA PRO A 127 9.35 15.50 4.49
C PRO A 127 10.67 16.21 4.77
#